data_AF-A0A820P7C6-F1
#
_entry.id   AF-A0A820P7C6-F1
#
_cell.length_a   1.000
_cell.length_b   1.000
_cell.length_c   1.000
_cell.angle_alpha   90.00
_cell.angle_beta   90.00
_cell.angle_gamma   90.00
#
_symmetry.space_group_name_H-M   'P 1'
#
loop_
_entity.id
_entity.type
_entity.pdbx_description
1 polymer ?
#
loop_
_entity_poly.entity_id
_entity_poly.type
_entity_poly.pdbx_seq_one_letter_code
_entity_poly.pdbx_strand_id
1 'polypeptide(L)'
;MPERVGDYYNLMPLDSSQANVPHKSRTFRYQTISYKATHTRTNAICYLKRIMGCKLPTVRLYEVVETWKKLIHANIVQLREVFL
;
A
#
# COMPACT_ATOMS: atom_id res chain seq x y z
N MET A 1 1.21 14.09 8.22
CA MET A 1 1.29 12.67 7.80
C MET A 1 2.02 11.89 8.88
N PRO A 2 1.73 10.60 9.10
CA PRO A 2 2.44 9.81 10.11
C PRO A 2 3.92 9.65 9.73
N GLU A 3 4.82 9.81 10.70
CA GLU A 3 6.27 9.67 10.50
C GLU A 3 6.70 8.21 10.29
N ARG A 4 5.93 7.27 10.83
CA ARG A 4 6.11 5.83 10.70
C ARG A 4 4.79 5.10 10.56
N VAL A 5 4.80 3.99 9.82
CA VAL A 5 3.65 3.10 9.64
C VAL A 5 4.16 1.67 9.67
N GLY A 6 3.81 0.90 10.71
CA GLY A 6 4.37 -0.43 10.94
C GLY A 6 5.91 -0.39 10.98
N ASP A 7 6.54 -1.23 10.17
CA ASP A 7 8.00 -1.28 10.00
C ASP A 7 8.54 -0.29 8.95
N TYR A 8 7.78 0.72 8.54
CA TYR A 8 8.17 1.67 7.50
C TYR A 8 8.33 3.10 8.04
N TYR A 9 9.36 3.80 7.57
CA TYR A 9 9.65 5.19 7.89
C TYR A 9 10.00 5.98 6.62
N ASN A 10 10.20 7.31 6.76
CA ASN A 10 10.52 8.20 5.64
C ASN A 10 9.46 8.15 4.53
N LEU A 11 8.18 8.25 4.91
CA LEU A 11 7.06 8.18 3.98
C LEU A 11 6.99 9.47 3.15
N MET A 12 7.28 9.35 1.86
CA MET A 12 7.21 10.43 0.88
C MET A 12 6.02 10.19 -0.06
N PRO A 13 5.04 11.12 -0.15
CA PRO A 13 3.96 11.04 -1.12
C PRO A 13 4.48 10.96 -2.55
N LEU A 14 3.95 10.01 -3.33
CA LEU A 14 4.29 9.85 -4.75
C LEU A 14 3.28 10.49 -5.69
N ASP A 15 2.05 10.70 -5.22
CA ASP A 15 1.00 11.30 -6.03
C ASP A 15 1.14 12.83 -5.99
N SER A 16 1.60 13.45 -7.08
CA SER A 16 1.64 14.91 -7.28
C SER A 16 0.27 15.50 -7.59
N SER A 17 -0.72 14.66 -7.89
CA SER A 17 -2.07 15.07 -8.20
C SER A 17 -3.00 14.75 -7.02
N GLN A 18 -3.55 15.83 -6.47
CA GLN A 18 -4.75 15.88 -5.62
C GLN A 18 -4.54 15.89 -4.11
N ALA A 19 -3.84 16.93 -3.67
CA ALA A 19 -4.12 17.53 -2.37
C ALA A 19 -5.59 18.03 -2.24
N ASN A 20 -6.33 18.24 -3.35
CA ASN A 20 -7.61 18.97 -3.32
C ASN A 20 -8.77 18.40 -4.17
N VAL A 21 -8.71 17.17 -4.68
CA VAL A 21 -9.90 16.55 -5.32
C VAL A 21 -10.07 15.13 -4.77
N PRO A 22 -11.26 14.77 -4.26
CA PRO A 22 -11.52 13.42 -3.80
C PRO A 22 -11.71 12.50 -5.02
N HIS A 23 -10.63 12.14 -5.72
CA HIS A 23 -10.73 11.06 -6.70
C HIS A 23 -10.82 9.72 -5.98
N LYS A 24 -12.04 9.18 -5.98
CA LYS A 24 -12.27 7.75 -5.79
C LYS A 24 -11.49 7.04 -6.91
N SER A 25 -10.51 6.22 -6.55
CA SER A 25 -9.81 5.41 -7.55
C SER A 25 -10.83 4.62 -8.37
N ARG A 26 -10.74 4.66 -9.71
CA ARG A 26 -11.62 3.89 -10.60
C ARG A 26 -11.60 2.38 -10.27
N THR A 27 -10.47 1.91 -9.76
CA THR A 27 -10.25 0.51 -9.38
C THR A 27 -10.70 0.22 -7.95
N PHE A 28 -10.32 1.07 -6.97
CA PHE A 28 -10.60 0.77 -5.55
C PHE A 28 -11.95 1.31 -5.06
N ARG A 29 -12.59 2.26 -5.74
CA ARG A 29 -13.78 3.03 -5.27
C ARG A 29 -13.60 3.81 -3.96
N TYR A 30 -12.46 3.64 -3.29
CA TYR A 30 -11.99 4.41 -2.13
C TYR A 30 -10.98 5.48 -2.56
N GLN A 31 -10.78 6.47 -1.70
CA GLN A 31 -9.62 7.37 -1.81
C GLN A 31 -8.35 6.58 -1.48
N THR A 32 -7.32 6.73 -2.30
CA THR A 32 -6.03 6.06 -2.11
C THR A 32 -4.89 7.06 -2.14
N ILE A 33 -3.84 6.81 -1.36
CA ILE A 33 -2.61 7.61 -1.39
C ILE A 33 -1.41 6.68 -1.51
N SER A 34 -0.49 7.01 -2.40
CA SER A 34 0.73 6.26 -2.63
C SER A 34 1.93 6.91 -1.95
N TYR A 35 2.79 6.09 -1.36
CA TYR A 35 4.00 6.53 -0.68
C TYR A 35 5.22 5.72 -1.13
N LYS A 36 6.36 6.40 -1.25
CA LYS A 36 7.67 5.78 -1.15
C LYS A 36 8.05 5.74 0.32
N ALA A 37 8.54 4.61 0.81
CA ALA A 37 8.97 4.46 2.20
C ALA A 37 10.21 3.59 2.29
N THR A 38 10.90 3.67 3.42
CA THR A 38 12.04 2.81 3.74
C THR A 38 11.63 1.80 4.80
N HIS A 39 11.89 0.52 4.54
CA HIS A 39 11.67 -0.54 5.51
C HIS A 39 12.75 -0.52 6.60
N THR A 40 12.34 -0.53 7.86
CA THR A 40 13.21 -0.30 9.04
C THR A 40 14.30 -1.35 9.19
N ARG A 41 13.99 -2.62 8.90
CA ARG A 41 14.93 -3.73 9.10
C ARG A 41 15.86 -3.98 7.91
N THR A 42 15.36 -3.84 6.69
CA THR A 42 16.12 -4.18 5.47
C THR A 42 16.69 -2.97 4.76
N ASN A 43 16.31 -1.75 5.17
CA ASN A 43 16.60 -0.49 4.48
C ASN A 43 16.14 -0.47 3.00
N ALA A 44 15.28 -1.41 2.60
CA ALA A 44 14.75 -1.47 1.26
C ALA A 44 13.77 -0.31 1.04
N ILE A 45 13.85 0.31 -0.14
CA ILE A 45 12.89 1.30 -0.60
C ILE A 45 11.68 0.56 -1.17
N CYS A 46 10.50 0.84 -0.62
CA CYS A 46 9.26 0.17 -0.95
C CYS A 46 8.20 1.18 -1.41
N TYR A 47 7.27 0.68 -2.22
CA TYR A 47 6.03 1.38 -2.57
C TYR A 47 4.91 0.91 -1.63
N LEU A 48 4.25 1.86 -0.97
CA LEU A 48 3.09 1.62 -0.11
C LEU A 48 1.85 2.27 -0.74
N LYS A 49 0.73 1.57 -0.70
CA LYS A 49 -0.58 2.10 -1.13
C LYS A 49 -1.57 2.05 0.01
N ARG A 50 -1.94 3.22 0.51
CA ARG A 50 -2.95 3.36 1.56
C ARG A 50 -4.33 3.47 0.94
N ILE A 51 -5.27 2.65 1.40
CA ILE A 51 -6.69 2.73 1.03
C ILE A 51 -7.46 3.31 2.22
N MET A 52 -8.04 4.49 2.04
CA MET A 52 -8.71 5.23 3.13
C MET A 52 -10.11 4.67 3.40
N GLY A 53 -10.45 4.47 4.69
CA GLY A 53 -11.79 4.05 5.12
C GLY A 53 -12.15 2.61 4.75
N CYS A 54 -11.18 1.82 4.27
CA CYS A 54 -11.38 0.41 4.00
C CYS A 54 -11.45 -0.37 5.32
N LYS A 55 -12.57 -1.08 5.55
CA LYS A 55 -12.75 -1.98 6.68
C LYS A 55 -12.93 -3.39 6.13
N LEU A 56 -11.85 -4.16 6.03
CA LEU A 56 -11.93 -5.54 5.55
C LEU A 56 -11.02 -6.46 6.38
N PRO A 57 -11.49 -7.01 7.50
CA PRO A 57 -10.91 -8.21 8.06
C PRO A 57 -11.88 -9.38 7.83
N THR A 58 -11.68 -10.11 6.74
CA THR A 58 -12.28 -11.44 6.56
C THR A 58 -11.16 -12.44 6.36
N VAL A 59 -11.35 -13.68 6.83
CA VAL A 59 -10.36 -14.77 6.64
C VAL A 59 -9.96 -14.92 5.17
N ARG A 60 -10.93 -14.75 4.26
CA ARG A 60 -10.72 -14.79 2.80
C ARG A 60 -9.73 -13.74 2.28
N LEU A 61 -9.63 -12.57 2.92
CA LEU A 61 -8.64 -11.56 2.51
C LEU A 61 -7.22 -12.10 2.69
N TYR A 62 -6.96 -12.74 3.84
CA TYR A 62 -5.64 -13.29 4.14
C TYR A 62 -5.26 -14.41 3.18
N GLU A 63 -6.20 -15.28 2.81
CA GLU A 63 -5.97 -16.34 1.80
C GLU A 63 -5.59 -15.76 0.43
N VAL A 64 -6.29 -14.70 0.01
CA VAL A 64 -5.99 -13.99 -1.25
C VAL A 64 -4.61 -13.34 -1.16
N VAL A 65 -4.29 -12.65 -0.07
CA VAL A 65 -2.99 -11.99 0.13
C VAL A 65 -1.83 -13.00 0.06
N GLU A 66 -1.97 -14.16 0.70
CA GLU A 66 -0.93 -15.20 0.65
C GLU A 66 -0.74 -15.78 -0.76
N THR A 67 -1.81 -15.87 -1.54
CA THR A 67 -1.72 -16.27 -2.95
C THR A 67 -0.96 -15.23 -3.78
N TRP A 68 -1.29 -13.94 -3.61
CA TRP A 68 -0.61 -12.84 -4.31
C TRP A 68 0.86 -12.67 -3.91
N LYS A 69 1.22 -12.93 -2.65
CA LYS A 69 2.61 -12.89 -2.18
C LYS A 69 3.51 -13.92 -2.86
N LYS A 70 2.94 -15.09 -3.24
CA LYS A 70 3.66 -16.17 -3.94
C LYS A 70 3.82 -15.89 -5.44
N LEU A 71 3.02 -14.99 -6.02
CA LEU A 71 3.12 -14.64 -7.43
C LEU A 71 4.33 -13.74 -7.69
N ILE A 72 5.31 -14.26 -8.42
CA ILE A 72 6.51 -13.52 -8.83
C ILE A 72 6.60 -13.57 -10.35
N HIS A 73 6.49 -12.41 -10.99
CA HIS A 73 6.55 -12.30 -12.45
C HIS A 73 7.16 -10.95 -12.83
N ALA A 74 8.02 -10.90 -13.85
CA ALA A 74 8.74 -9.69 -14.24
C ALA A 74 7.82 -8.49 -14.56
N ASN A 75 6.62 -8.77 -15.09
CA ASN A 75 5.63 -7.75 -15.45
C ASN A 75 4.60 -7.45 -14.35
N ILE A 76 4.76 -8.00 -13.13
CA ILE A 76 3.83 -7.81 -12.02
C ILE A 76 4.60 -7.30 -10.81
N VAL A 77 4.16 -6.17 -10.25
CA VAL A 77 4.75 -5.63 -9.02
C VAL A 77 4.44 -6.59 -7.87
N GLN A 78 5.49 -7.10 -7.23
CA GLN A 78 5.36 -8.08 -6.16
C GLN A 78 4.68 -7.48 -4.93
N LEU A 79 3.63 -8.15 -4.44
CA LEU A 79 3.04 -7.85 -3.14
C LEU A 79 3.93 -8.40 -2.03
N ARG A 80 4.42 -7.52 -1.14
CA ARG A 80 5.25 -7.93 0.00
C ARG A 80 4.41 -8.22 1.24
N GLU A 81 3.63 -7.24 1.67
CA GLU A 81 2.90 -7.27 2.93
C GLU A 81 1.60 -6.48 2.81
N VAL A 82 0.62 -6.82 3.66
CA VAL A 82 -0.64 -6.10 3.84
C VAL A 82 -0.89 -6.00 5.34
N PHE A 83 -1.19 -4.80 5.81
CA PHE A 83 -1.52 -4.51 7.20
C PHE A 83 -2.68 -3.50 7.25
N LEU A 84 -3.41 -3.49 8.36
CA LEU A 84 -4.57 -2.62 8.61
C LEU A 84 -4.18 -1.41 9.46
#